data_AF-A0A0F5HKA2-F1
#
_entry.id   AF-A0A0F5HKA2-F1
#
_cell.length_a   1.000
_cell.length_b   1.000
_cell.length_c   1.000
_cell.angle_alpha   90.00
_cell.angle_beta   90.00
_cell.angle_gamma   90.00
#
_symmetry.space_group_name_H-M   'P 1'
#
loop_
_entity.id
_entity.type
_entity.pdbx_description
1 polymer ?
#
loop_
_entity_poly.entity_id
_entity_poly.type
_entity_poly.pdbx_seq_one_letter_code
_entity_poly.pdbx_strand_id
1 'polypeptide(L)'
;MKNINPLGWKELYQHEKQMTGVHKKIMKAITDKNEQVHYLKERLNIFVEVLDAIDPEQTELEDVDRLLQMIEDIEEKYKQFQKR
;
A
#
# COMPACT_ATOMS: atom_id res chain seq x y z
N MET A 1 9.53 -22.12 -3.54
CA MET A 1 8.15 -21.69 -3.86
C MET A 1 7.79 -20.58 -2.89
N LYS A 2 7.83 -19.31 -3.32
CA LYS A 2 7.40 -18.20 -2.46
C LYS A 2 5.88 -18.10 -2.62
N ASN A 3 5.19 -18.49 -1.55
CA ASN A 3 3.73 -18.52 -1.47
C ASN A 3 3.26 -17.05 -1.43
N ILE A 4 2.77 -16.54 -2.56
CA ILE A 4 2.23 -15.18 -2.65
C ILE A 4 0.88 -15.22 -1.93
N ASN A 5 0.81 -14.51 -0.81
CA ASN A 5 -0.35 -14.49 0.07
C ASN A 5 -1.57 -13.90 -0.67
N PRO A 6 -2.70 -14.63 -0.78
CA PRO A 6 -3.88 -14.17 -1.52
C PRO A 6 -4.77 -13.17 -0.76
N LEU A 7 -4.36 -12.74 0.43
CA LEU A 7 -5.16 -11.84 1.28
C LEU A 7 -4.89 -10.38 0.94
N GLY A 8 -5.92 -9.67 0.48
CA GLY A 8 -5.83 -8.28 0.04
C GLY A 8 -5.18 -7.40 1.11
N TRP A 9 -4.42 -6.38 0.71
CA TRP A 9 -3.56 -5.58 1.61
C TRP A 9 -4.28 -4.94 2.82
N LYS A 10 -5.62 -4.87 2.80
CA LYS A 10 -6.44 -4.54 3.97
C LYS A 10 -6.25 -5.57 5.09
N GLU A 11 -6.20 -6.86 4.79
CA GLU A 11 -6.01 -7.98 5.73
C GLU A 11 -4.58 -8.06 6.23
N LEU A 12 -3.58 -7.83 5.36
CA LEU A 12 -2.17 -7.73 5.78
C LEU A 12 -1.96 -6.57 6.77
N TYR A 13 -2.58 -5.42 6.53
CA TYR A 13 -2.59 -4.30 7.46
C TYR A 13 -3.32 -4.60 8.78
N GLN A 14 -4.41 -5.39 8.76
CA GLN A 14 -5.08 -5.81 10.01
C GLN A 14 -4.30 -6.90 10.75
N HIS A 15 -3.62 -7.80 10.05
CA HIS A 15 -2.82 -8.88 10.63
C HIS A 15 -1.56 -8.34 11.31
N GLU A 16 -0.86 -7.40 10.67
CA GLU A 16 0.28 -6.68 11.27
C GLU A 16 -0.14 -5.94 12.55
N LYS A 17 -1.31 -5.28 12.53
CA LYS A 17 -1.89 -4.63 13.71
C LYS A 17 -2.12 -5.55 14.91
N GLN A 18 -2.37 -6.84 14.68
CA GLN A 18 -2.62 -7.82 15.75
C GLN A 18 -1.33 -8.38 16.35
N MET A 19 -0.22 -8.40 15.61
CA MET A 19 1.06 -8.94 16.08
C MET A 19 1.89 -7.94 16.91
N THR A 20 1.61 -6.64 16.84
CA THR A 20 2.27 -5.61 17.68
C THR A 20 1.31 -5.01 18.70
N GLY A 21 1.20 -5.63 19.87
CA GLY A 21 0.32 -5.21 20.97
C GLY A 21 0.61 -3.85 21.65
N VAL A 22 1.34 -2.92 21.02
CA VAL A 22 1.75 -1.63 21.62
C VAL A 22 0.90 -0.43 21.18
N HIS A 23 0.07 -0.54 20.13
CA HIS A 23 -0.75 0.61 19.69
C HIS A 23 -2.25 0.31 19.70
N LYS A 24 -2.76 0.10 20.92
CA LYS A 24 -4.15 0.32 21.32
C LYS A 24 -4.54 1.81 21.13
N LYS A 25 -4.50 2.31 19.90
CA LYS A 25 -5.10 3.59 19.50
C LYS A 25 -5.55 3.49 18.05
N ILE A 26 -6.82 3.15 17.90
CA ILE A 26 -7.60 3.34 16.69
C ILE A 26 -7.32 4.78 16.18
N MET A 27 -6.79 4.90 14.96
CA MET A 27 -6.69 6.15 14.19
C MET A 27 -5.75 7.25 14.70
N LYS A 28 -4.55 6.93 15.23
CA LYS A 28 -3.51 7.98 15.34
C LYS A 28 -2.99 8.29 13.93
N ALA A 29 -3.29 9.49 13.43
CA ALA A 29 -2.69 10.04 12.22
C ALA A 29 -1.17 9.85 12.28
N ILE A 30 -0.55 9.33 11.21
CA ILE A 30 0.90 9.45 11.03
C ILE A 30 1.16 10.95 10.87
N THR A 31 1.75 11.57 11.89
CA THR A 31 2.09 13.00 11.91
C THR A 31 3.59 13.24 11.76
N ASP A 32 4.41 12.23 12.04
CA ASP A 32 5.84 12.32 11.81
C ASP A 32 6.13 12.26 10.30
N LYS A 33 6.87 13.26 9.80
CA LYS A 33 7.16 13.38 8.37
C LYS A 33 8.05 12.25 7.85
N ASN A 34 8.95 11.71 8.67
CA ASN A 34 9.80 10.59 8.24
C ASN A 34 8.99 9.31 8.13
N GLU A 35 8.09 9.04 9.07
CA GLU A 35 7.14 7.92 8.98
C GLU A 35 6.19 8.06 7.77
N GLN A 36 5.72 9.27 7.47
CA GLN A 36 4.90 9.54 6.28
C GLN A 36 5.66 9.24 4.97
N VAL A 37 6.90 9.72 4.87
CA VAL A 37 7.77 9.46 3.71
C VAL A 37 8.10 7.98 3.58
N HIS A 38 8.38 7.30 4.70
CA HIS A 38 8.62 5.87 4.72
C HIS A 38 7.42 5.09 4.17
N TYR A 39 6.22 5.39 4.68
CA TYR A 39 4.98 4.78 4.21
C TYR A 39 4.78 4.93 2.70
N LEU A 40 4.96 6.14 2.16
CA LEU A 40 4.80 6.37 0.72
C LEU A 40 5.84 5.61 -0.11
N LYS A 41 7.09 5.53 0.37
CA LYS A 41 8.15 4.74 -0.30
C LYS A 41 7.82 3.25 -0.32
N GLU A 42 7.34 2.68 0.78
CA GLU A 42 6.92 1.28 0.83
C GLU A 42 5.78 1.00 -0.16
N ARG A 43 4.78 1.88 -0.23
CA ARG A 43 3.66 1.71 -1.18
C ARG A 43 4.09 1.84 -2.63
N LEU A 44 5.01 2.75 -2.94
CA LEU A 44 5.60 2.88 -4.27
C LEU A 44 6.42 1.66 -4.66
N ASN A 45 7.20 1.09 -3.72
CA ASN A 45 7.97 -0.12 -4.00
C ASN A 45 7.04 -1.30 -4.34
N ILE A 46 5.95 -1.47 -3.59
CA ILE A 46 4.94 -2.50 -3.91
C ILE A 46 4.30 -2.24 -5.28
N PHE A 47 4.00 -0.99 -5.62
CA PHE A 47 3.50 -0.64 -6.95
C PHE A 47 4.48 -1.04 -8.06
N VAL A 48 5.76 -0.75 -7.88
CA VAL A 48 6.81 -1.13 -8.85
C VAL A 48 6.93 -2.65 -8.96
N GLU A 49 6.90 -3.39 -7.85
CA GLU A 49 6.93 -4.86 -7.89
C GLU A 49 5.74 -5.45 -8.64
N VAL A 50 4.54 -4.88 -8.48
CA VAL A 50 3.35 -5.30 -9.23
C VAL A 50 3.51 -4.94 -10.71
N LEU A 51 4.00 -3.74 -11.02
CA LEU A 51 4.23 -3.30 -12.40
C LEU A 51 5.25 -4.19 -13.12
N ASP A 52 6.35 -4.55 -12.45
CA ASP A 52 7.41 -5.42 -13.00
C ASP A 52 6.94 -6.87 -13.19
N ALA A 53 5.94 -7.32 -12.43
CA ALA A 53 5.39 -8.66 -12.51
C ALA A 53 4.34 -8.82 -13.63
N ILE A 54 3.91 -7.72 -14.26
CA ILE A 54 2.89 -7.74 -15.30
C ILE A 54 3.51 -8.07 -16.66
N ASP A 55 2.91 -9.03 -17.36
CA ASP A 55 3.24 -9.37 -18.74
C ASP A 55 2.37 -8.54 -19.70
N PRO A 56 2.95 -7.62 -20.50
CA PRO A 56 2.19 -6.75 -21.39
C PRO A 56 1.39 -7.52 -22.46
N GLU A 57 1.78 -8.75 -22.80
CA GLU A 57 1.05 -9.56 -23.77
C GLU A 57 -0.20 -10.23 -23.18
N GLN A 58 -0.27 -10.34 -21.84
CA GLN A 58 -1.36 -10.96 -21.09
C GLN A 58 -2.16 -9.96 -20.24
N THR A 59 -1.77 -8.69 -20.25
CA THR A 59 -2.41 -7.64 -19.42
C THR A 59 -3.79 -7.31 -19.96
N GLU A 60 -4.80 -7.36 -19.10
CA GLU A 60 -6.16 -6.95 -19.42
C GLU A 60 -6.47 -5.54 -18.90
N LEU A 61 -7.60 -4.97 -19.34
CA LEU A 61 -8.00 -3.63 -18.93
C LEU A 61 -8.19 -3.54 -17.40
N GLU A 62 -8.74 -4.58 -16.78
CA GLU A 62 -8.90 -4.62 -15.32
C GLU A 62 -7.57 -4.55 -14.57
N ASP A 63 -6.48 -5.07 -15.13
CA ASP A 63 -5.16 -5.00 -14.50
C ASP A 63 -4.58 -3.59 -14.57
N VAL A 64 -4.81 -2.89 -15.69
CA VAL A 64 -4.48 -1.46 -15.82
C VAL A 64 -5.30 -0.63 -14.83
N ASP A 65 -6.60 -0.91 -14.68
CA ASP A 65 -7.45 -0.23 -13.70
C ASP A 65 -6.96 -0.44 -12.25
N ARG A 66 -6.46 -1.64 -11.92
CA ARG A 66 -5.85 -1.92 -10.61
C ARG A 66 -4.58 -1.11 -10.39
N LEU A 67 -3.70 -1.01 -11.40
CA LEU A 67 -2.50 -0.19 -11.32
C LEU A 67 -2.84 1.30 -11.11
N LEU A 68 -3.85 1.80 -11.82
CA LEU A 68 -4.33 3.17 -11.67
C LEU A 68 -4.86 3.42 -10.27
N GLN A 69 -5.71 2.53 -9.74
CA GLN A 69 -6.23 2.64 -8.38
C GLN A 69 -5.11 2.66 -7.33
N MET A 70 -4.05 1.87 -7.52
CA MET A 70 -2.90 1.88 -6.60
C MET A 70 -2.19 3.23 -6.57
N ILE A 71 -2.04 3.90 -7.70
CA ILE A 71 -1.45 5.24 -7.78
C ILE A 71 -2.38 6.29 -7.16
N GLU A 72 -3.69 6.22 -7.44
CA GLU A 72 -4.67 7.12 -6.85
C GLU A 72 -4.68 7.02 -5.32
N ASP A 73 -4.64 5.81 -4.76
CA ASP A 73 -4.58 5.59 -3.32
C ASP A 73 -3.31 6.21 -2.70
N ILE A 74 -2.16 6.08 -3.38
CA ILE A 74 -0.90 6.68 -2.96
C ILE A 74 -1.00 8.21 -2.98
N GLU A 75 -1.60 8.77 -4.04
CA GLU A 75 -1.79 10.21 -4.20
C GLU A 75 -2.75 10.77 -3.13
N GLU A 76 -3.87 10.08 -2.87
CA GLU A 76 -4.81 10.47 -1.82
C GLU A 76 -4.09 10.49 -0.46
N LYS A 77 -3.26 9.48 -0.20
CA LYS A 77 -2.51 9.43 1.05
C LYS A 77 -1.48 10.54 1.18
N TYR A 78 -0.77 10.84 0.11
CA TYR A 78 0.14 11.97 0.05
C TYR A 78 -0.60 13.29 0.32
N LYS A 79 -1.75 13.52 -0.31
CA LYS A 79 -2.60 14.71 -0.08
C LYS A 79 -3.08 14.79 1.37
N GLN A 80 -3.40 13.67 2.00
CA GLN A 80 -3.75 13.62 3.43
C GLN A 80 -2.57 14.00 4.33
N PHE A 81 -1.35 13.60 3.99
CA PHE A 81 -0.14 13.97 4.74
C PHE A 81 0.23 15.43 4.57
N GLN A 82 0.06 16.02 3.37
CA GLN A 82 0.29 17.45 3.13
C GLN A 82 -0.64 18.37 3.95
N LYS A 83 -1.83 17.88 4.31
CA LYS A 83 -2.82 18.64 5.11
C LYS A 83 -2.60 18.54 6.63
N ARG A 84 -1.54 17.86 7.10
CA ARG A 84 -1.25 17.60 8.52
C ARG A 84 0.13 18.12 8.89
#